data_AF-A0A8J3FZ05-F1
#
_entry.id   AF-A0A8J3FZ05-F1
#
_cell.length_a   1.000
_cell.length_b   1.000
_cell.length_c   1.000
_cell.angle_alpha   90.00
_cell.angle_beta   90.00
_cell.angle_gamma   90.00
#
_symmetry.space_group_name_H-M   'P 1'
#
loop_
_entity.id
_entity.type
_entity.pdbx_description
1 polymer ?
#
loop_
_entity_poly.entity_id
_entity_poly.type
_entity_poly.pdbx_seq_one_letter_code
_entity_poly.pdbx_strand_id
1 'polypeptide(L)'
;MLIIRILSTLALIGSILWFTKMPDYEPAIAIVTSITALIAAWYKGQKPEQQATQRQGVAENGVGIQAGGNITIGEISLGQKAKDAE
;
A
#
# COMPACT_ATOMS: atom_id res chain seq x y z
N MET A 1 8.21 4.90 5.90
CA MET A 1 9.18 3.77 5.80
C MET A 1 10.59 4.12 6.26
N LEU A 2 11.06 5.36 6.04
CA LEU A 2 12.43 5.77 6.40
C LEU A 2 12.76 5.62 7.89
N ILE A 3 11.82 5.99 8.78
CA ILE A 3 11.99 5.85 10.24
C ILE A 3 12.22 4.39 10.65
N ILE A 4 11.39 3.46 10.14
CA ILE A 4 11.50 2.03 10.47
C ILE A 4 12.83 1.46 9.99
N ARG A 5 13.32 1.89 8.81
CA ARG A 5 14.64 1.48 8.31
C ARG A 5 15.75 1.95 9.23
N ILE A 6 15.74 3.21 9.64
CA ILE A 6 16.77 3.77 10.54
C ILE A 6 16.76 3.01 11.89
N LEU A 7 15.59 2.84 12.49
CA LEU A 7 15.45 2.12 13.76
C LEU A 7 15.90 0.66 13.65
N SER A 8 15.53 -0.03 12.58
CA SER A 8 15.91 -1.43 12.35
C SER A 8 17.42 -1.58 12.14
N THR A 9 18.05 -0.65 11.42
CA THR A 9 19.51 -0.62 11.25
C THR A 9 20.24 -0.36 12.56
N LEU A 10 19.78 0.59 13.38
CA LEU A 10 20.37 0.86 14.69
C LEU A 10 20.21 -0.34 15.63
N ALA A 11 19.04 -0.97 15.64
CA ALA A 11 18.80 -2.19 16.42
C ALA A 11 19.69 -3.36 15.97
N LEU A 12 19.93 -3.51 14.66
CA LEU A 12 20.83 -4.53 14.13
C LEU A 12 22.28 -4.29 14.56
N ILE A 13 22.77 -3.06 14.44
CA ILE A 13 24.14 -2.72 14.89
C ILE A 13 24.28 -2.94 16.40
N GLY A 14 23.31 -2.48 17.19
CA GLY A 14 23.29 -2.65 18.63
C GLY A 14 23.26 -4.12 19.05
N SER A 15 22.46 -4.95 18.39
CA SER A 15 22.37 -6.39 18.69
C SER A 15 23.61 -7.17 18.26
N ILE A 16 24.27 -6.80 17.16
CA ILE A 16 25.57 -7.37 16.78
C ILE A 16 26.63 -7.02 17.84
N LEU A 17 26.74 -5.75 18.23
CA LEU A 17 27.68 -5.32 19.27
C LEU A 17 27.41 -6.04 20.58
N TRP A 18 26.14 -6.18 20.96
CA TRP A 18 25.74 -6.94 22.14
C TRP A 18 26.15 -8.41 22.03
N PHE A 19 25.88 -9.08 20.91
CA PHE A 19 26.26 -10.47 20.67
C PHE A 19 27.78 -10.69 20.80
N THR A 20 28.61 -9.74 20.36
CA THR A 20 30.08 -9.85 20.50
C THR A 20 30.57 -9.73 21.94
N LYS A 21 29.85 -9.01 22.80
CA LYS A 21 30.23 -8.81 24.21
C LYS A 21 29.65 -9.88 25.13
N MET A 22 28.42 -10.29 24.86
CA MET A 22 27.67 -11.29 25.60
C MET A 22 26.94 -12.18 24.59
N PRO A 23 27.60 -13.22 24.06
CA PRO A 23 26.97 -14.15 23.16
C PRO A 23 25.94 -14.97 23.92
N ASP A 24 24.67 -14.66 23.70
CA ASP A 24 23.52 -15.33 24.30
C ASP A 24 22.34 -15.37 23.31
N TYR A 25 21.26 -16.05 23.68
CA TYR A 25 20.06 -16.21 22.84
C TYR A 25 19.34 -14.87 22.61
N GLU A 26 19.34 -13.95 23.59
CA GLU A 26 18.69 -12.64 23.50
C GLU A 26 19.23 -11.75 22.37
N PRO A 27 20.55 -11.48 22.28
CA PRO A 27 21.09 -10.72 21.16
C PRO A 27 20.92 -11.46 19.82
N ALA A 28 20.91 -12.80 19.81
CA ALA A 28 20.68 -13.57 18.59
C ALA A 28 19.25 -13.36 18.04
N ILE A 29 18.22 -13.45 18.89
CA ILE A 29 16.83 -13.19 18.45
C ILE A 29 16.63 -11.73 18.04
N ALA A 30 17.34 -10.79 18.68
CA ALA A 30 17.30 -9.38 18.31
C ALA A 30 17.90 -9.13 16.91
N ILE A 31 18.99 -9.82 16.55
CA ILE A 31 19.57 -9.79 15.20
C ILE A 31 18.56 -10.32 14.18
N VAL A 32 17.98 -11.50 14.41
CA VAL A 32 17.00 -12.10 13.46
C VAL A 32 15.77 -11.21 13.29
N THR A 33 15.25 -10.65 14.38
CA THR A 33 14.08 -9.78 14.37
C THR A 33 14.36 -8.48 13.62
N SER A 34 15.51 -7.84 13.89
CA SER A 34 15.90 -6.59 13.24
C SER A 34 16.17 -6.77 11.74
N ILE A 35 16.79 -7.89 11.33
CA ILE A 35 16.93 -8.25 9.90
C ILE A 35 15.55 -8.40 9.25
N THR A 36 14.63 -9.13 9.88
CA THR A 36 13.28 -9.35 9.35
C THR A 36 12.51 -8.03 9.21
N ALA A 37 12.60 -7.15 10.22
CA ALA A 37 11.99 -5.82 10.18
C ALA A 37 12.59 -4.93 9.08
N LEU A 38 13.90 -4.99 8.87
CA LEU A 38 14.59 -4.23 7.83
C LEU A 38 14.15 -4.69 6.43
N ILE A 39 14.06 -6.01 6.22
CA ILE A 39 13.55 -6.61 4.98
C ILE A 39 12.10 -6.19 4.74
N ALA A 40 11.22 -6.31 5.74
CA ALA A 40 9.82 -5.90 5.63
C ALA A 40 9.67 -4.40 5.30
N ALA A 41 10.52 -3.55 5.88
CA ALA A 41 10.55 -2.12 5.59
C ALA A 41 11.07 -1.79 4.17
N TRP A 42 11.82 -2.69 3.53
CA TRP A 42 12.15 -2.57 2.11
C TRP A 42 10.99 -2.96 1.21
N TYR A 43 10.35 -4.10 1.46
CA TYR A 43 9.25 -4.59 0.62
C TYR A 43 7.98 -3.74 0.69
N LYS A 44 7.63 -3.23 1.88
CA LYS A 44 6.39 -2.46 2.07
C LYS A 44 6.46 -1.04 1.49
N GLY A 45 7.65 -0.55 1.14
CA GLY A 45 7.86 0.70 0.40
C GLY A 45 7.68 0.60 -1.12
N GLN A 46 7.50 -0.61 -1.66
CA GLN A 46 7.28 -0.84 -3.09
C GLN A 46 5.82 -0.96 -3.50
N LYS A 47 4.87 -0.89 -2.56
CA LYS A 47 3.47 -0.76 -2.95
C LYS A 47 3.31 0.67 -3.45
N PRO A 48 3.11 0.92 -4.76
CA PRO A 48 2.58 2.21 -5.16
C PRO A 48 1.30 2.40 -4.36
N GLU A 49 1.01 3.63 -3.97
CA GLU A 49 -0.34 4.03 -3.64
C GLU A 49 -1.20 3.54 -4.82
N GLN A 50 -1.79 2.34 -4.68
CA GLN A 50 -2.78 1.88 -5.61
C GLN A 50 -3.95 2.79 -5.30
N GLN A 51 -3.96 3.98 -5.92
CA GLN A 51 -5.20 4.66 -6.21
C GLN A 51 -6.02 3.59 -6.91
N ALA A 52 -6.93 2.98 -6.16
CA ALA A 52 -7.85 2.02 -6.71
C ALA A 52 -8.67 2.81 -7.74
N THR A 53 -8.25 2.77 -9.00
CA THR A 53 -9.01 3.34 -10.11
C THR A 53 -10.19 2.40 -10.30
N GLN A 54 -11.17 2.53 -9.42
CA GLN A 54 -12.45 1.85 -9.50
C GLN A 54 -13.20 2.46 -10.69
N ARG A 55 -13.12 1.80 -11.85
CA ARG A 55 -13.94 2.16 -13.01
C ARG A 55 -15.35 1.62 -12.78
N GLN A 56 -16.22 2.46 -12.24
CA GLN A 56 -17.65 2.15 -12.14
C GLN A 56 -18.34 2.59 -13.42
N GLY A 57 -18.88 1.65 -14.20
CA GLY A 57 -19.78 1.94 -15.31
C GLY A 57 -21.16 2.30 -14.77
N VAL A 58 -21.67 3.49 -15.09
CA VAL A 58 -23.01 3.95 -14.73
C VAL A 58 -23.84 4.00 -16.01
N ALA A 59 -25.00 3.35 -16.01
CA ALA A 59 -25.90 3.31 -17.17
C ALA A 59 -26.57 4.68 -17.42
N GLU A 60 -27.19 4.85 -18.59
CA GLU A 60 -28.01 6.02 -18.92
C GLU A 60 -29.15 6.12 -17.89
N ASN A 61 -29.13 7.16 -17.03
CA ASN A 61 -29.97 7.38 -15.83
C ASN A 61 -29.49 6.77 -14.48
N GLY A 62 -28.26 6.27 -14.38
CA GLY A 62 -27.70 5.80 -13.10
C GLY A 62 -27.04 6.92 -12.27
N VAL A 63 -27.02 6.77 -10.95
CA VAL A 63 -26.28 7.65 -10.02
C VAL A 63 -25.04 6.92 -9.51
N GLY A 64 -23.86 7.45 -9.80
CA GLY A 64 -22.60 6.97 -9.23
C GLY A 64 -22.24 7.76 -7.96
N ILE A 65 -22.05 7.08 -6.83
CA ILE A 65 -21.61 7.69 -5.58
C ILE A 65 -20.25 7.08 -5.21
N GLN A 66 -19.19 7.90 -5.21
CA GLN A 66 -17.86 7.52 -4.73
C GLN A 66 -17.44 8.45 -3.59
N ALA A 67 -17.06 7.87 -2.45
CA ALA A 67 -16.51 8.63 -1.34
C ALA A 67 -14.98 8.75 -1.51
N GLY A 68 -14.47 9.99 -1.56
CA GLY A 68 -13.02 10.25 -1.46
C GLY A 68 -12.24 10.33 -2.79
N GLY A 69 -12.89 10.62 -3.92
CA GLY A 69 -12.22 10.79 -5.21
C GLY A 69 -12.92 11.80 -6.13
N ASN A 70 -12.25 12.20 -7.21
CA ASN A 70 -12.82 13.07 -8.23
C ASN A 70 -13.53 12.22 -9.30
N ILE A 71 -14.80 12.50 -9.57
CA ILE A 71 -15.60 11.76 -10.56
C ILE A 71 -15.49 12.47 -11.91
N THR A 72 -14.87 11.83 -12.90
CA THR A 72 -14.90 12.31 -14.29
C THR A 72 -16.01 11.56 -15.04
N ILE A 73 -17.16 12.20 -15.19
CA ILE A 73 -18.23 11.71 -16.05
C ILE A 73 -17.82 12.03 -17.49
N GLY A 74 -17.60 10.99 -18.30
CA GLY A 74 -17.31 11.13 -19.73
C GLY A 74 -18.52 11.69 -20.50
N GLU A 75 -18.29 12.05 -21.75
CA GLU A 75 -19.30 12.65 -22.63
C GLU A 75 -20.51 11.73 -22.82
N ILE A 76 -21.69 12.20 -22.42
CA ILE A 76 -22.97 11.51 -22.66
C ILE A 76 -23.38 11.85 -24.09
N SER A 77 -22.98 11.02 -25.04
CA SER A 77 -23.56 11.06 -26.39
C SER A 77 -24.97 10.47 -26.34
N LEU A 78 -25.99 11.33 -26.31
CA LEU A 78 -27.39 10.95 -26.55
C LEU A 78 -27.53 10.50 -28.01
N GLY A 79 -27.18 9.25 -28.26
CA GLY A 79 -27.38 8.56 -29.53
C GLY A 79 -28.87 8.28 -29.75
N GLN A 80 -29.53 9.18 -30.47
CA GLN A 80 -30.73 8.96 -31.31
C GLN A 80 -31.65 7.78 -30.95
N LYS A 81 -32.79 8.14 -30.32
CA LYS A 81 -34.16 7.68 -30.65
C LYS A 81 -34.35 6.16 -30.76
N ALA A 82 -34.57 5.50 -29.62
CA ALA A 82 -35.26 4.21 -29.60
C ALA A 82 -36.74 4.43 -30.00
N LYS A 83 -37.17 3.78 -31.09
CA LYS A 83 -38.57 3.69 -31.50
C LYS A 83 -39.33 2.84 -30.48
N ASP A 84 -40.50 3.32 -30.08
CA ASP A 84 -41.50 2.54 -29.36
C ASP A 84 -41.85 1.27 -30.16
N ALA A 85 -41.94 0.13 -29.45
CA ALA A 85 -42.42 -1.12 -30.02
C ALA A 85 -43.95 -1.18 -29.89
N GLU A 86 -44.62 -1.31 -31.05
CA GLU A 86 -46.03 -1.69 -31.17
C GLU A 86 -46.24 -3.19 -30.91
#